data_AF-A0A7J5CIU1-F1
#
_entry.id   AF-A0A7J5CIU1-F1
#
_cell.length_a   1.000
_cell.length_b   1.000
_cell.length_c   1.000
_cell.angle_alpha   90.00
_cell.angle_beta   90.00
_cell.angle_gamma   90.00
#
_symmetry.space_group_name_H-M   'P 1'
#
loop_
_entity.id
_entity.type
_entity.pdbx_description
1 polymer ?
#
loop_
_entity_poly.entity_id
_entity_poly.type
_entity_poly.pdbx_seq_one_letter_code
_entity_poly.pdbx_strand_id
1 'polypeptide(L)'
;MLLWSVAVAVDLGSARLGWPTPKLGRTELASQIFTGTHLSERHREIFIISLGELILSGGIGLAGSGFQAGRVATSFVGFAGAVVLFQLYFLRVRQLLAPPAVMVVERVRPGTPTSYSHLVMVAGVLVVSTSVSLVIDQPSGAAPAAWVAASLGGPALFLLGSCLFDAVVTGRILWSRALGIVVLCVIGPVMVLLPPLAILVVANLVLVLILAWETLPAHARPVRVTVPT
;
A
#
# COMPACT_ATOMS: atom_id res chain seq x y z
N MET A 1 -4.39 8.40 21.81
CA MET A 1 -5.03 7.91 20.56
C MET A 1 -5.93 8.94 19.92
N LEU A 2 -6.96 9.48 20.61
CA LEU A 2 -7.87 10.49 20.05
C LEU A 2 -7.15 11.72 19.45
N LEU A 3 -6.20 12.29 20.19
CA LEU A 3 -5.38 13.43 19.74
C LEU A 3 -4.52 13.11 18.51
N TRP A 4 -4.08 11.86 18.39
CA TRP A 4 -3.29 11.38 17.26
C TRP A 4 -4.16 11.14 16.02
N SER A 5 -5.36 10.58 16.21
CA SER A 5 -6.35 10.43 15.15
C SER A 5 -6.81 11.79 14.63
N VAL A 6 -7.00 12.77 15.52
CA VAL A 6 -7.32 14.15 15.15
C VAL A 6 -6.14 14.80 14.44
N ALA A 7 -4.91 14.61 14.91
CA ALA A 7 -3.72 15.11 14.21
C ALA A 7 -3.62 14.55 12.79
N VAL A 8 -3.79 13.23 12.61
CA VAL A 8 -3.80 12.57 11.30
C VAL A 8 -4.96 13.06 10.42
N ALA A 9 -6.15 13.25 10.98
CA ALA A 9 -7.31 13.77 10.26
C ALA A 9 -7.13 15.23 9.84
N VAL A 10 -6.52 16.05 10.70
CA VAL A 10 -6.17 17.45 10.41
C VAL A 10 -5.09 17.50 9.35
N ASP A 11 -4.08 16.64 9.41
CA ASP A 11 -2.95 16.61 8.47
C ASP A 11 -3.37 16.11 7.08
N LEU A 12 -4.24 15.09 7.02
CA LEU A 12 -4.88 14.64 5.78
C LEU A 12 -5.92 15.64 5.26
N GLY A 13 -6.58 16.37 6.15
CA GLY A 13 -7.55 17.41 5.82
C GLY A 13 -6.89 18.67 5.25
N SER A 14 -5.88 19.20 5.93
CA SER A 14 -5.10 20.38 5.53
C SER A 14 -4.41 20.15 4.18
N ALA A 15 -3.85 18.96 3.98
CA ALA A 15 -3.33 18.47 2.71
C ALA A 15 -4.33 18.58 1.55
N ARG A 16 -5.57 18.11 1.74
CA ARG A 16 -6.63 18.15 0.73
C ARG A 16 -7.16 19.55 0.46
N LEU A 17 -7.14 20.43 1.46
CA LEU A 17 -7.60 21.82 1.33
C LEU A 17 -6.53 22.78 0.76
N GLY A 18 -5.31 22.28 0.48
CA GLY A 18 -4.21 23.07 -0.06
C GLY A 18 -3.53 23.94 0.99
N TRP A 19 -3.44 23.44 2.23
CA TRP A 19 -2.84 24.11 3.38
C TRP A 19 -3.35 25.54 3.55
N PRO A 20 -4.64 25.72 3.93
CA PRO A 20 -5.20 27.05 4.13
C PRO A 20 -4.51 27.70 5.34
N THR A 21 -3.49 28.52 5.08
CA THR A 21 -2.81 29.27 6.12
C THR A 21 -3.65 30.52 6.42
N PRO A 22 -4.06 30.73 7.68
CA PRO A 22 -4.85 31.91 8.01
C PRO A 22 -4.05 33.16 7.64
N LYS A 23 -4.66 34.05 6.85
CA LYS A 23 -4.13 35.33 6.35
C LYS A 23 -3.15 35.30 5.16
N LEU A 24 -2.72 34.14 4.68
CA LEU A 24 -1.76 34.02 3.55
C LEU A 24 -2.37 33.40 2.27
N GLY A 25 -3.64 32.97 2.33
CA GLY A 25 -4.31 32.32 1.21
C GLY A 25 -4.01 30.83 1.11
N ARG A 26 -4.53 30.18 0.06
CA ARG A 26 -4.15 28.81 -0.27
C ARG A 26 -2.78 28.84 -0.91
N THR A 27 -1.88 27.97 -0.48
CA THR A 27 -0.61 27.81 -1.16
C THR A 27 -0.90 27.17 -2.52
N GLU A 28 -0.86 27.94 -3.61
CA GLU A 28 -0.81 27.35 -4.94
C GLU A 28 0.50 26.57 -5.05
N LEU A 29 0.41 25.26 -4.84
CA LEU A 29 1.48 24.27 -5.04
C LEU A 29 1.96 24.21 -6.51
N ALA A 30 1.51 25.12 -7.37
CA ALA A 30 1.98 25.31 -8.73
C ALA A 30 3.44 25.80 -8.81
N SER A 31 4.03 26.27 -7.71
CA SER A 31 5.41 26.81 -7.69
C SER A 31 6.49 25.82 -7.23
N GLN A 32 6.15 24.59 -6.82
CA GLN A 32 7.17 23.57 -6.53
C GLN A 32 7.54 22.78 -7.78
N ILE A 33 8.37 23.40 -8.62
CA ILE A 33 9.14 22.71 -9.67
C ILE A 33 10.24 21.90 -8.98
N PHE A 34 9.87 20.81 -8.29
CA PHE A 34 10.83 19.78 -7.94
C PHE A 34 10.89 18.81 -9.11
N THR A 35 12.08 18.66 -9.71
CA THR A 35 12.38 17.66 -10.75
C THR A 35 11.77 16.33 -10.35
N GLY A 36 10.72 15.88 -11.06
CA GLY A 36 9.92 14.72 -10.69
C GLY A 36 10.73 13.45 -10.43
N THR A 37 11.92 13.35 -11.03
CA THR A 37 12.90 12.28 -10.83
C THR A 37 13.36 12.16 -9.37
N HIS A 38 13.76 13.25 -8.71
CA HIS A 38 14.25 13.19 -7.31
C HIS A 38 13.13 12.88 -6.31
N LEU A 39 11.92 13.37 -6.59
CA LEU A 39 10.77 13.08 -5.75
C LEU A 39 10.38 11.59 -5.90
N SER A 40 10.44 11.01 -7.11
CA SER A 40 10.18 9.59 -7.33
C SER A 40 11.20 8.68 -6.62
N GLU A 41 12.46 9.11 -6.56
CA GLU A 41 13.54 8.40 -5.87
C GLU A 41 13.29 8.33 -4.36
N ARG A 42 12.98 9.46 -3.72
CA ARG A 42 12.65 9.52 -2.29
C ARG A 42 11.43 8.67 -1.94
N HIS A 43 10.37 8.72 -2.74
CA HIS A 43 9.20 7.87 -2.52
C HIS A 43 9.57 6.38 -2.57
N ARG A 44 10.40 5.98 -3.54
CA ARG A 44 10.89 4.61 -3.64
C ARG A 44 11.72 4.21 -2.41
N GLU A 45 12.59 5.09 -1.93
CA GLU A 45 13.38 4.86 -0.71
C GLU A 45 12.49 4.68 0.52
N ILE A 46 11.51 5.56 0.73
CA ILE A 46 10.56 5.47 1.85
C ILE A 46 9.77 4.15 1.79
N PHE A 47 9.35 3.72 0.59
CA PHE A 47 8.67 2.44 0.41
C PHE A 47 9.57 1.26 0.78
N ILE A 48 10.82 1.27 0.31
CA ILE A 48 11.81 0.22 0.65
C ILE A 48 12.06 0.18 2.16
N ILE A 49 12.17 1.33 2.84
CA ILE A 49 12.32 1.40 4.29
C ILE A 49 11.12 0.77 5.00
N SER A 50 9.90 1.09 4.56
CA SER A 50 8.68 0.50 5.14
C SER A 50 8.60 -1.02 4.95
N LEU A 51 9.12 -1.52 3.83
CA LEU A 51 9.22 -2.94 3.57
C LEU A 51 10.28 -3.60 4.45
N GLY A 52 11.40 -2.90 4.67
CA GLY A 52 12.43 -3.29 5.63
C GLY A 52 11.85 -3.44 7.03
N GLU A 53 11.02 -2.49 7.48
CA GLU A 53 10.32 -2.57 8.77
C GLU A 53 9.42 -3.81 8.87
N LEU A 54 8.64 -4.12 7.82
CA LEU A 54 7.83 -5.34 7.77
C LEU A 54 8.70 -6.62 7.91
N ILE A 55 9.82 -6.68 7.20
CA ILE A 55 10.73 -7.83 7.27
C ILE A 55 11.40 -7.92 8.66
N LEU A 56 11.84 -6.80 9.21
CA LEU A 56 12.47 -6.72 10.54
C LEU A 56 11.50 -7.13 11.64
N SER A 57 10.28 -6.60 11.63
CA SER A 57 9.21 -6.99 12.56
C SER A 57 8.96 -8.51 12.52
N GLY A 58 8.87 -9.09 11.33
CA GLY A 58 8.75 -10.55 11.17
C GLY A 58 9.96 -11.34 11.67
N GLY A 59 11.17 -10.81 11.48
CA GLY A 59 12.42 -11.43 11.90
C GLY A 59 12.69 -11.37 13.41
N ILE A 60 12.42 -10.22 14.04
CA ILE A 60 12.54 -10.03 15.49
C ILE A 60 11.58 -10.97 16.23
N GLY A 61 10.32 -11.04 15.78
CA GLY A 61 9.33 -11.95 16.34
C GLY A 61 9.74 -13.43 16.22
N LEU A 62 10.40 -13.79 15.11
CA LEU A 62 10.94 -15.14 14.93
C LEU A 62 12.13 -15.42 15.86
N ALA A 63 13.07 -14.49 15.98
CA ALA A 63 14.28 -14.67 16.78
C ALA A 63 13.95 -14.92 18.27
N GLY A 64 12.93 -14.24 18.80
CA GLY A 64 12.45 -14.43 20.17
C GLY A 64 11.54 -15.65 20.39
N SER A 65 11.26 -16.45 19.35
CA SER A 65 10.21 -17.48 19.39
C SER A 65 10.64 -18.87 19.83
N GLY A 66 11.94 -19.14 19.90
CA GLY A 66 12.45 -20.52 20.00
C GLY A 66 12.11 -21.40 18.79
N PHE A 67 11.80 -20.79 17.63
CA PHE A 67 11.50 -21.46 16.36
C PHE A 67 10.28 -22.40 16.39
N GLN A 68 9.27 -22.06 17.18
CA GLN A 68 7.99 -22.78 17.17
C GLN A 68 7.34 -22.73 15.78
N ALA A 69 6.78 -23.86 15.33
CA ALA A 69 6.26 -24.03 13.97
C ALA A 69 5.26 -22.95 13.54
N GLY A 70 4.31 -22.56 14.41
CA GLY A 70 3.33 -21.51 14.10
C GLY A 70 3.97 -20.13 13.89
N ARG A 71 5.02 -19.82 14.65
CA ARG A 71 5.75 -18.53 14.55
C ARG A 71 6.64 -18.50 13.31
N VAL A 72 7.33 -19.62 13.02
CA VAL A 72 8.07 -19.82 11.76
C VAL A 72 7.14 -19.64 10.56
N ALA A 73 5.96 -20.28 10.57
CA ALA A 73 4.97 -20.14 9.51
C ALA A 73 4.49 -18.69 9.36
N THR A 74 4.24 -18.00 10.47
CA THR A 74 3.81 -16.60 10.44
C THR A 74 4.89 -15.69 9.86
N SER A 75 6.15 -15.84 10.27
CA SER A 75 7.26 -15.07 9.71
C SER A 75 7.46 -15.35 8.22
N PHE A 76 7.31 -16.60 7.78
CA PHE A 76 7.36 -16.95 6.37
C PHE A 76 6.23 -16.30 5.57
N VAL A 77 4.99 -16.35 6.08
CA VAL A 77 3.83 -15.70 5.45
C VAL A 77 3.99 -14.17 5.42
N GLY A 78 4.53 -13.56 6.49
CA GLY A 78 4.85 -12.14 6.53
C GLY A 78 5.90 -11.74 5.50
N PHE A 79 6.98 -12.53 5.37
CA PHE A 79 8.01 -12.33 4.35
C PHE A 79 7.46 -12.50 2.93
N ALA A 80 6.66 -13.54 2.68
CA ALA A 80 6.01 -13.75 1.39
C ALA A 80 5.09 -12.57 1.05
N GLY A 81 4.34 -12.04 2.02
CA GLY A 81 3.54 -10.83 1.87
C GLY A 81 4.37 -9.60 1.51
N ALA A 82 5.53 -9.41 2.15
CA ALA A 82 6.48 -8.35 1.79
C ALA A 82 6.92 -8.48 0.32
N VAL A 83 7.26 -9.69 -0.14
CA VAL A 83 7.63 -9.94 -1.54
C VAL A 83 6.48 -9.60 -2.48
N VAL A 84 5.24 -9.97 -2.16
CA VAL A 84 4.07 -9.67 -3.00
C VAL A 84 3.80 -8.16 -3.08
N LEU A 85 3.87 -7.44 -1.97
CA LEU A 85 3.73 -5.98 -1.93
C LEU A 85 4.82 -5.29 -2.76
N PHE A 86 6.06 -5.76 -2.64
CA PHE A 86 7.18 -5.30 -3.44
C PHE A 86 6.92 -5.52 -4.94
N GLN A 87 6.50 -6.71 -5.32
CA GLN A 87 6.22 -7.06 -6.72
C GLN A 87 5.07 -6.21 -7.28
N LEU A 88 3.98 -6.02 -6.55
CA LEU A 88 2.86 -5.16 -6.97
C LEU A 88 3.28 -3.70 -7.17
N TYR A 89 4.18 -3.20 -6.32
CA TYR A 89 4.74 -1.85 -6.46
C TYR A 89 5.64 -1.74 -7.70
N PHE A 90 6.66 -2.59 -7.81
CA PHE A 90 7.65 -2.52 -8.89
C PHE A 90 7.06 -2.91 -10.25
N LEU A 91 6.09 -3.81 -10.30
CA LEU A 91 5.34 -4.12 -11.53
C LEU A 91 4.72 -2.85 -12.09
N ARG A 92 4.06 -2.05 -11.23
CA ARG A 92 3.41 -0.82 -11.70
C ARG A 92 4.42 0.24 -12.11
N VAL A 93 5.49 0.43 -11.33
CA VAL A 93 6.59 1.33 -11.70
C VAL A 93 7.16 0.98 -13.07
N ARG A 94 7.40 -0.31 -13.35
CA ARG A 94 7.90 -0.77 -14.66
C ARG A 94 6.91 -0.50 -15.80
N GLN A 95 5.61 -0.68 -15.56
CA GLN A 95 4.57 -0.39 -16.56
C GLN A 95 4.49 1.10 -16.90
N LEU A 96 4.75 1.98 -15.92
CA LEU A 96 4.75 3.43 -16.12
C LEU A 96 6.02 3.96 -16.81
N LEU A 97 7.15 3.25 -16.70
CA LEU A 97 8.41 3.62 -17.35
C LEU A 97 8.54 3.08 -18.79
N ALA A 98 7.56 2.32 -19.29
CA ALA A 98 7.61 1.75 -20.64
C ALA A 98 7.53 2.82 -21.75
N PRO A 99 8.17 2.63 -22.92
CA PRO A 99 8.49 3.69 -23.89
C PRO A 99 7.36 4.61 -24.43
N PRO A 100 6.06 4.24 -24.44
CA PRO A 100 5.01 5.21 -24.79
C PRO A 100 4.61 6.17 -23.66
N ALA A 101 4.91 5.84 -22.39
CA ALA A 101 4.42 6.57 -21.21
C ALA A 101 5.31 7.77 -20.82
N VAL A 102 6.58 7.78 -21.27
CA VAL A 102 7.60 8.78 -20.88
C VAL A 102 7.22 10.20 -21.35
N MET A 103 6.54 10.34 -22.50
CA MET A 103 6.07 11.64 -23.03
C MET A 103 4.94 12.28 -22.20
N VAL A 104 4.26 11.51 -21.34
CA VAL A 104 3.12 11.97 -20.52
C VAL A 104 3.55 12.32 -19.10
N VAL A 105 4.61 11.67 -18.59
CA VAL A 105 5.22 11.95 -17.27
C VAL A 105 5.68 13.41 -17.18
N GLU A 106 6.14 13.99 -18.30
CA GLU A 106 6.54 15.40 -18.39
C GLU A 106 5.37 16.39 -18.19
N ARG A 107 4.12 15.90 -18.25
CA ARG A 107 2.89 16.70 -18.11
C ARG A 107 2.16 16.51 -16.77
N VAL A 108 2.71 15.73 -15.84
CA VAL A 108 2.09 15.49 -14.53
C VAL A 108 2.11 16.78 -13.71
N ARG A 109 0.90 17.31 -13.48
CA ARG A 109 0.56 18.47 -12.63
C ARG A 109 1.01 18.27 -11.16
N PRO A 110 1.12 19.34 -10.35
CA PRO A 110 2.09 19.47 -9.24
C PRO A 110 2.02 18.35 -8.21
N GLY A 111 3.19 17.88 -7.76
CA GLY A 111 3.48 16.60 -7.09
C GLY A 111 2.84 16.31 -5.72
N THR A 112 1.92 17.13 -5.22
CA THR A 112 1.28 16.94 -3.91
C THR A 112 0.32 15.74 -3.83
N PRO A 113 -0.63 15.51 -4.76
CA PRO A 113 -1.57 14.38 -4.67
C PRO A 113 -0.88 13.03 -4.90
N THR A 114 0.21 13.01 -5.68
CA THR A 114 1.03 11.82 -5.90
C THR A 114 1.79 11.41 -4.63
N SER A 115 2.34 12.39 -3.89
CA SER A 115 3.00 12.14 -2.61
C SER A 115 2.06 11.55 -1.56
N TYR A 116 0.85 12.09 -1.41
CA TYR A 116 -0.11 11.55 -0.44
C TYR A 116 -0.53 10.12 -0.77
N SER A 117 -0.72 9.81 -2.06
CA SER A 117 -1.09 8.46 -2.50
C SER A 117 0.00 7.44 -2.14
N HIS A 118 1.27 7.83 -2.27
CA HIS A 118 2.39 6.98 -1.90
C HIS A 118 2.53 6.80 -0.38
N LEU A 119 2.28 7.85 0.39
CA LEU A 119 2.21 7.75 1.85
C LEU A 119 1.10 6.82 2.33
N VAL A 120 -0.05 6.79 1.64
CA VAL A 120 -1.11 5.80 1.91
C VAL A 120 -0.63 4.37 1.65
N MET A 121 0.15 4.14 0.59
CA MET A 121 0.75 2.83 0.33
C MET A 121 1.70 2.42 1.45
N VAL A 122 2.59 3.32 1.86
CA VAL A 122 3.56 3.12 2.96
C VAL A 122 2.83 2.83 4.27
N ALA A 123 1.79 3.59 4.60
CA ALA A 123 0.95 3.34 5.77
C ALA A 123 0.33 1.94 5.73
N GLY A 124 -0.12 1.48 4.56
CA GLY A 124 -0.61 0.11 4.37
C GLY A 124 0.45 -0.94 4.70
N VAL A 125 1.69 -0.77 4.21
CA VAL A 125 2.82 -1.66 4.53
C VAL A 125 3.11 -1.67 6.04
N LEU A 126 3.08 -0.52 6.71
CA LEU A 126 3.29 -0.45 8.16
C LEU A 126 2.17 -1.13 8.95
N VAL A 127 0.92 -1.03 8.50
CA VAL A 127 -0.19 -1.77 9.11
C VAL A 127 -0.02 -3.28 8.91
N VAL A 128 0.46 -3.73 7.74
CA VAL A 128 0.84 -5.14 7.52
C VAL A 128 1.96 -5.55 8.47
N SER A 129 3.00 -4.72 8.64
CA SER A 129 4.09 -4.96 9.60
C SER A 129 3.56 -5.17 11.01
N THR A 130 2.71 -4.25 11.46
CA THR A 130 2.06 -4.32 12.77
C THR A 130 1.23 -5.59 12.91
N SER A 131 0.48 -5.97 11.87
CA SER A 131 -0.29 -7.21 11.85
C SER A 131 0.61 -8.44 11.94
N VAL A 132 1.74 -8.49 11.26
CA VAL A 132 2.67 -9.62 11.32
C VAL A 132 3.22 -9.76 12.75
N SER A 133 3.61 -8.67 13.39
CA SER A 133 4.06 -8.68 14.80
C SER A 133 2.98 -9.23 15.73
N LEU A 134 1.73 -8.79 15.59
CA LEU A 134 0.60 -9.29 16.39
C LEU A 134 0.36 -10.79 16.19
N VAL A 135 0.37 -11.25 14.94
CA VAL A 135 0.07 -12.66 14.63
C VAL A 135 1.22 -13.58 15.01
N ILE A 136 2.49 -13.11 14.98
CA ILE A 136 3.63 -13.91 15.42
C ILE A 136 3.52 -14.25 16.91
N ASP A 137 3.07 -13.32 17.74
CA ASP A 137 2.95 -13.57 19.17
C ASP A 137 1.94 -14.69 19.47
N GLN A 138 0.83 -14.71 18.75
CA GLN A 138 -0.22 -15.72 18.87
C GLN A 138 -0.73 -16.18 17.49
N PRO A 139 -0.06 -17.16 16.85
CA PRO A 139 -0.42 -17.61 15.49
C PRO A 139 -1.75 -18.38 15.42
N SER A 140 -2.22 -18.90 16.54
CA SER A 140 -3.38 -19.80 16.64
C SER A 140 -4.33 -19.37 17.76
N GLY A 141 -5.56 -19.87 17.72
CA GLY A 141 -6.64 -19.46 18.63
C GLY A 141 -7.54 -18.41 17.99
N ALA A 142 -8.35 -17.74 18.81
CA ALA A 142 -9.29 -16.73 18.34
C ALA A 142 -8.59 -15.41 18.03
N ALA A 143 -8.83 -14.84 16.85
CA ALA A 143 -8.34 -13.53 16.48
C ALA A 143 -9.30 -12.43 16.98
N PRO A 144 -8.84 -11.46 17.79
CA PRO A 144 -9.63 -10.27 18.09
C PRO A 144 -10.01 -9.53 16.80
N ALA A 145 -11.19 -8.91 16.77
CA ALA A 145 -11.66 -8.18 15.58
C ALA A 145 -10.68 -7.08 15.12
N ALA A 146 -9.94 -6.48 16.05
CA ALA A 146 -8.89 -5.50 15.74
C ALA A 146 -7.72 -6.11 14.95
N TRP A 147 -7.36 -7.37 15.21
CA TRP A 147 -6.29 -8.06 14.48
C TRP A 147 -6.74 -8.40 13.07
N VAL A 148 -7.98 -8.88 12.92
CA VAL A 148 -8.61 -9.08 11.61
C VAL A 148 -8.60 -7.78 10.80
N ALA A 149 -9.01 -6.67 11.43
CA ALA A 149 -9.00 -5.36 10.79
C ALA A 149 -7.59 -4.91 10.38
N ALA A 150 -6.55 -5.19 11.17
CA ALA A 150 -5.17 -4.89 10.80
C ALA A 150 -4.67 -5.79 9.64
N SER A 151 -4.93 -7.10 9.72
CA SER A 151 -4.47 -8.09 8.72
C SER A 151 -5.08 -7.85 7.33
N LEU A 152 -6.34 -7.43 7.25
CA LEU A 152 -7.01 -7.12 5.99
C LEU A 152 -6.89 -5.64 5.61
N GLY A 153 -6.86 -4.76 6.59
CA GLY A 153 -6.80 -3.31 6.41
C GLY A 153 -5.46 -2.84 5.86
N GLY A 154 -4.34 -3.45 6.26
CA GLY A 154 -3.02 -3.10 5.72
C GLY A 154 -2.92 -3.32 4.20
N PRO A 155 -3.24 -4.53 3.69
CA PRO A 155 -3.31 -4.79 2.26
C PRO A 155 -4.33 -3.91 1.54
N ALA A 156 -5.51 -3.69 2.11
CA ALA A 156 -6.53 -2.83 1.51
C ALA A 156 -6.05 -1.38 1.38
N LEU A 157 -5.34 -0.86 2.40
CA LEU A 157 -4.79 0.49 2.39
C LEU A 157 -3.66 0.63 1.38
N PHE A 158 -2.80 -0.38 1.23
CA PHE A 158 -1.79 -0.44 0.17
C PHE A 158 -2.40 -0.40 -1.23
N LEU A 159 -3.46 -1.20 -1.46
CA LEU A 159 -4.17 -1.22 -2.74
C LEU A 159 -4.90 0.11 -2.99
N LEU A 160 -5.46 0.74 -1.97
CA LEU A 160 -6.11 2.04 -2.07
C LEU A 160 -5.11 3.12 -2.48
N GLY A 161 -3.95 3.18 -1.81
CA GLY A 161 -2.87 4.09 -2.17
C GLY A 161 -2.39 3.86 -3.60
N SER A 162 -2.31 2.60 -4.04
CA SER A 162 -1.97 2.26 -5.43
C SER A 162 -3.01 2.76 -6.43
N CYS A 163 -4.31 2.61 -6.13
CA CYS A 163 -5.38 3.09 -7.00
C CYS A 163 -5.39 4.62 -7.09
N LEU A 164 -5.19 5.31 -5.97
CA LEU A 164 -5.10 6.76 -5.91
C LEU A 164 -3.90 7.27 -6.71
N PHE A 165 -2.74 6.65 -6.52
CA PHE A 165 -1.53 6.97 -7.27
C PHE A 165 -1.76 6.83 -8.78
N ASP A 166 -2.39 5.73 -9.20
CA ASP A 166 -2.63 5.48 -10.61
C ASP A 166 -3.67 6.42 -11.23
N ALA A 167 -4.71 6.76 -10.48
CA ALA A 167 -5.72 7.73 -10.90
C ALA A 167 -5.11 9.12 -11.08
N VAL A 168 -4.18 9.52 -10.20
CA VAL A 168 -3.47 10.80 -10.30
C VAL A 168 -2.50 10.81 -11.50
N VAL A 169 -1.76 9.73 -11.73
CA VAL A 169 -0.72 9.67 -12.77
C VAL A 169 -1.30 9.42 -14.17
N THR A 170 -2.30 8.54 -14.29
CA THR A 170 -2.81 8.06 -15.60
C THR A 170 -4.24 8.50 -15.89
N GLY A 171 -4.97 9.02 -14.90
CA GLY A 171 -6.41 9.31 -15.02
C GLY A 171 -7.31 8.07 -15.03
N ARG A 172 -6.76 6.87 -14.77
CA ARG A 172 -7.48 5.59 -14.80
C ARG A 172 -7.49 4.92 -13.43
N ILE A 173 -8.50 4.11 -13.17
CA ILE A 173 -8.61 3.29 -11.95
C ILE A 173 -8.11 1.87 -12.25
N LEU A 174 -7.31 1.32 -11.34
CA LEU A 174 -6.88 -0.07 -11.35
C LEU A 174 -8.01 -0.98 -10.84
N TRP A 175 -8.89 -1.40 -11.75
CA TRP A 175 -10.05 -2.23 -11.40
C TRP A 175 -9.69 -3.54 -10.68
N SER A 176 -8.56 -4.17 -11.02
CA SER A 176 -8.02 -5.35 -10.32
C SER A 176 -7.83 -5.08 -8.82
N ARG A 177 -7.21 -3.95 -8.49
CA ARG A 177 -6.91 -3.53 -7.12
C ARG A 177 -8.15 -3.02 -6.39
N ALA A 178 -9.03 -2.31 -7.07
CA ALA A 178 -10.32 -1.88 -6.52
C ALA A 178 -11.19 -3.09 -6.14
N LEU A 179 -11.29 -4.10 -7.01
CA LEU A 179 -11.99 -5.35 -6.70
C LEU A 179 -11.34 -6.08 -5.52
N GLY A 180 -10.00 -6.10 -5.46
CA GLY A 180 -9.24 -6.63 -4.33
C GLY A 180 -9.63 -6.00 -2.98
N ILE A 181 -9.77 -4.67 -2.94
CA ILE A 181 -10.23 -3.96 -1.74
C ILE A 181 -11.63 -4.41 -1.33
N VAL A 182 -12.56 -4.49 -2.29
CA VAL A 182 -13.93 -4.94 -2.03
C VAL A 182 -13.93 -6.37 -1.48
N VAL A 183 -13.15 -7.28 -2.07
CA VAL A 183 -13.01 -8.65 -1.59
C VAL A 183 -12.49 -8.68 -0.15
N LEU A 184 -11.42 -7.94 0.16
CA LEU A 184 -10.85 -7.85 1.51
C LEU A 184 -11.87 -7.32 2.54
N CYS A 185 -12.69 -6.34 2.17
CA CYS A 185 -13.74 -5.81 3.04
C CYS A 185 -14.88 -6.81 3.26
N VAL A 186 -15.33 -7.47 2.19
CA VAL A 186 -16.47 -8.41 2.23
C VAL A 186 -16.14 -9.67 3.03
N ILE A 187 -14.91 -10.18 2.93
CA ILE A 187 -14.52 -11.38 3.69
C ILE A 187 -14.28 -11.10 5.18
N GLY A 188 -14.04 -9.85 5.56
CA GLY A 188 -13.66 -9.43 6.91
C GLY A 188 -14.54 -9.97 8.05
N PRO A 189 -15.87 -9.90 7.97
CA PRO A 189 -16.75 -10.40 9.03
C PRO A 189 -16.61 -11.91 9.28
N VAL A 190 -16.28 -12.71 8.27
CA VAL A 190 -16.12 -14.17 8.40
C VAL A 190 -14.75 -14.53 9.00
N MET A 191 -13.75 -13.67 8.81
CA MET A 191 -12.36 -13.92 9.22
C MET A 191 -12.17 -13.99 10.74
N VAL A 192 -13.09 -13.46 11.54
CA VAL A 192 -13.06 -13.58 13.03
C VAL A 192 -13.15 -15.04 13.51
N LEU A 193 -13.64 -15.94 12.65
CA LEU A 193 -13.76 -17.37 12.94
C LEU A 193 -12.47 -18.15 12.68
N LEU A 194 -11.48 -17.52 12.02
CA LEU A 194 -10.24 -18.16 11.61
C LEU A 194 -9.10 -17.82 12.59
N PRO A 195 -8.08 -18.70 12.69
CA PRO A 195 -6.90 -18.38 13.45
C PRO A 195 -6.12 -17.20 12.81
N PRO A 196 -5.42 -16.38 13.61
CA PRO A 196 -4.60 -15.26 13.15
C PRO A 196 -3.73 -15.53 11.92
N LEU A 197 -3.03 -16.67 11.90
CA LEU A 197 -2.20 -17.09 10.76
C LEU A 197 -3.01 -17.29 9.47
N ALA A 198 -4.20 -17.89 9.56
CA ALA A 198 -5.03 -18.15 8.39
C ALA A 198 -5.54 -16.84 7.77
N ILE A 199 -5.81 -15.82 8.59
CA ILE A 199 -6.22 -14.50 8.10
C ILE A 199 -5.10 -13.85 7.28
N LEU A 200 -3.85 -13.90 7.75
CA LEU A 200 -2.69 -13.42 6.99
C LEU A 200 -2.51 -14.19 5.66
N VAL A 201 -2.72 -15.51 5.68
CA VAL A 201 -2.66 -16.33 4.46
C VAL A 201 -3.73 -15.89 3.48
N VAL A 202 -4.98 -15.74 3.92
CA VAL A 202 -6.10 -15.29 3.05
C VAL A 202 -5.81 -13.90 2.47
N ALA A 203 -5.34 -12.96 3.28
CA ALA A 203 -4.99 -11.62 2.83
C ALA A 203 -3.91 -11.65 1.73
N ASN A 204 -2.85 -12.44 1.93
CA ASN A 204 -1.79 -12.63 0.95
C ASN A 204 -2.27 -13.33 -0.32
N LEU A 205 -3.16 -14.32 -0.21
CA LEU A 205 -3.75 -14.99 -1.38
C LEU A 205 -4.49 -13.99 -2.28
N VAL A 206 -5.24 -13.06 -1.70
CA VAL A 206 -5.90 -11.99 -2.48
C VAL A 206 -4.86 -11.15 -3.22
N LEU A 207 -3.77 -10.73 -2.56
CA LEU A 207 -2.69 -9.97 -3.19
C LEU A 207 -1.98 -10.76 -4.30
N VAL A 208 -1.73 -12.05 -4.08
CA VAL A 208 -1.11 -12.95 -5.08
C VAL A 208 -2.01 -13.11 -6.29
N LEU A 209 -3.33 -13.26 -6.10
CA LEU A 209 -4.29 -13.37 -7.21
C LEU A 209 -4.31 -12.09 -8.05
N ILE A 210 -4.25 -10.92 -7.41
CA ILE A 210 -4.14 -9.63 -8.11
C ILE A 210 -2.81 -9.56 -8.89
N LEU A 211 -1.69 -9.93 -8.26
CA LEU A 211 -0.39 -9.93 -8.91
C LEU A 211 -0.34 -10.88 -10.11
N ALA A 212 -0.88 -12.09 -9.96
CA ALA A 212 -1.00 -13.07 -11.03
C ALA A 212 -1.87 -12.52 -12.17
N TRP A 213 -3.00 -11.89 -11.84
CA TRP A 213 -3.89 -11.28 -12.81
C TRP A 213 -3.20 -10.16 -13.62
N GLU A 214 -2.47 -9.28 -12.94
CA GLU A 214 -1.75 -8.14 -13.56
C GLU A 214 -0.52 -8.57 -14.37
N THR A 215 0.06 -9.74 -14.08
CA THR A 215 1.24 -10.27 -14.81
C THR A 215 0.88 -11.12 -16.03
N LEU A 216 -0.38 -11.57 -16.16
CA LEU A 216 -0.83 -12.34 -17.32
C LEU A 216 -0.65 -11.53 -18.63
N PRO A 217 -0.16 -12.16 -19.73
CA PRO A 217 0.11 -11.48 -21.00
C PRO A 217 -1.09 -10.71 -21.59
N ALA A 218 -2.32 -11.18 -21.32
CA ALA A 218 -3.55 -10.51 -21.76
C ALA A 218 -3.76 -9.13 -21.11
N HIS A 219 -3.27 -8.96 -19.87
CA HIS A 219 -3.39 -7.75 -19.06
C HIS A 219 -2.09 -6.96 -18.94
N ALA A 220 -0.95 -7.55 -19.30
CA ALA A 220 0.35 -6.90 -19.38
C ALA A 220 0.49 -5.90 -20.55
N ARG A 221 -0.63 -5.47 -21.16
CA ARG A 221 -0.62 -4.50 -22.26
C ARG A 221 -0.12 -3.14 -21.74
N PRO A 222 0.84 -2.49 -22.43
CA PRO A 222 1.29 -1.16 -22.04
C PRO A 222 0.11 -0.19 -22.05
N VAL A 223 0.03 0.66 -21.02
CA VAL A 223 -1.05 1.64 -20.85
C VAL A 223 -1.09 2.54 -22.09
N ARG A 224 -2.15 2.43 -22.92
CA ARG A 224 -2.44 3.40 -23.98
C ARG A 224 -3.07 4.64 -23.34
N VAL A 225 -2.31 5.72 -23.29
CA VAL A 225 -2.81 7.05 -22.99
C VAL A 225 -3.47 7.60 -24.26
N THR A 226 -4.75 7.94 -24.19
CA THR A 226 -5.48 8.59 -25.28
C THR A 226 -5.21 10.09 -25.23
N VAL A 227 -4.58 10.64 -26.27
CA VAL A 227 -4.39 12.09 -26.43
C VAL A 227 -5.70 12.70 -26.95
N PRO A 228 -6.32 13.67 -26.25
CA PRO A 228 -7.37 14.47 -26.85
C PRO A 228 -6.73 15.40 -27.90
N THR A 229 -7.19 15.27 -29.14
CA THR A 229 -6.81 16.10 -30.30
C THR A 229 -7.35 17.51 -30.20
#